data_AF-A0AAD8A7C2-F1
#
_entry.id   AF-A0AAD8A7C2-F1
#
_cell.length_a   1.000
_cell.length_b   1.000
_cell.length_c   1.000
_cell.angle_alpha   90.00
_cell.angle_beta   90.00
_cell.angle_gamma   90.00
#
_symmetry.space_group_name_H-M   'P 1'
#
loop_
_entity.id
_entity.type
_entity.pdbx_description
1 polymer ?
#
loop_
_entity_poly.entity_id
_entity_poly.type
_entity_poly.pdbx_seq_one_letter_code
_entity_poly.pdbx_strand_id
1 'polypeptide(L)'
;QSDSEVKITINKSYAERYNTWRRKEELQKLKDRYGEEALKDSNESISSSSEDEDEKANQLTEQLEKDFFKTLSCLKKKDPRIYDKNKYFFNESAPTHSETKSAKKEEKPLFLRDYERKLIVENEGKLIEEEKIIK
;
A
#
# COMPACT_ATOMS: atom_id res chain seq x y z
N GLN A 1 -46.35 1.51 29.71
CA GLN A 1 -45.10 2.27 29.94
C GLN A 1 -44.84 3.13 28.73
N SER A 2 -44.66 4.43 28.92
CA SER A 2 -44.38 5.41 27.87
C SER A 2 -42.89 5.40 27.52
N ASP A 3 -42.56 5.00 26.30
CA ASP A 3 -41.23 5.11 25.72
C ASP A 3 -40.95 6.59 25.39
N SER A 4 -40.26 7.27 26.30
CA SER A 4 -39.89 8.67 26.12
C SER A 4 -38.71 8.74 25.15
N GLU A 5 -38.96 9.28 23.95
CA GLU A 5 -37.95 9.47 22.91
C GLU A 5 -36.81 10.40 23.41
N VAL A 6 -35.65 9.81 23.73
CA VAL A 6 -34.48 10.54 24.24
C VAL A 6 -33.72 11.14 23.07
N LYS A 7 -33.83 12.46 22.88
CA LYS A 7 -33.07 13.19 21.87
C LYS A 7 -31.66 13.50 22.36
N ILE A 8 -30.68 12.73 21.88
CA ILE A 8 -29.26 12.96 22.15
C ILE A 8 -28.74 14.11 21.28
N THR A 9 -27.99 15.04 21.86
CA THR A 9 -27.36 16.17 21.15
C THR A 9 -25.84 16.11 21.30
N ILE A 10 -25.12 16.46 20.23
CA ILE A 10 -23.65 16.40 20.20
C ILE A 10 -23.08 17.79 20.52
N ASN A 11 -22.14 17.85 21.46
CA ASN A 11 -21.38 19.06 21.74
C ASN A 11 -20.30 19.26 20.67
N LYS A 12 -20.60 20.10 19.68
CA LYS A 12 -19.70 20.41 18.56
C LYS A 12 -18.36 21.01 19.02
N SER A 13 -18.40 21.91 20.01
CA SER A 13 -17.18 22.56 20.54
C SER A 13 -16.23 21.58 21.23
N TYR A 14 -16.78 20.52 21.83
CA TYR A 14 -15.99 19.45 22.42
C TYR A 14 -15.41 18.55 21.33
N ALA A 15 -16.20 18.18 20.32
CA ALA A 15 -15.73 17.34 19.21
C ALA A 15 -14.54 17.96 18.46
N GLU A 16 -14.57 19.27 18.20
CA GLU A 16 -13.45 19.99 17.55
C GLU A 16 -12.19 19.99 18.41
N ARG A 17 -12.32 20.27 19.71
CA ARG A 17 -11.20 20.22 20.67
C ARG A 17 -10.63 18.81 20.81
N TYR A 18 -11.50 17.81 20.86
CA TYR A 18 -11.10 16.42 20.91
C TYR A 18 -10.32 16.01 19.65
N ASN A 19 -10.82 16.38 18.47
CA ASN A 19 -10.16 16.06 17.21
C ASN A 19 -8.77 16.72 17.09
N THR A 20 -8.64 17.97 17.52
CA THR A 20 -7.33 18.66 17.52
C THR A 20 -6.36 18.04 18.50
N TRP A 21 -6.81 17.74 19.73
CA TRP A 21 -6.01 17.05 20.74
C TRP A 21 -5.56 15.67 20.26
N ARG A 22 -6.49 14.86 19.73
CA ARG A 22 -6.20 13.49 19.29
C ARG A 22 -5.25 13.46 18.09
N ARG A 23 -5.39 14.41 17.14
CA ARG A 23 -4.44 14.57 16.02
C ARG A 23 -3.03 14.90 16.53
N LYS A 24 -2.90 15.81 17.49
CA LYS A 24 -1.59 16.16 18.08
C LYS A 24 -0.97 14.99 18.83
N GLU A 25 -1.78 14.23 19.56
CA GLU A 25 -1.32 13.05 20.29
C GLU A 25 -0.79 11.96 19.33
N GLU A 26 -1.52 11.66 18.25
CA GLU A 26 -1.05 10.70 17.24
C GLU A 26 0.23 11.18 16.55
N LEU A 27 0.31 12.48 16.24
CA LEU A 27 1.53 13.07 15.69
C LEU A 27 2.71 12.89 16.64
N GLN A 28 2.50 13.12 17.94
CA GLN A 28 3.55 12.94 18.95
C GLN A 28 3.96 11.46 19.06
N LYS A 29 3.02 10.52 19.08
CA LYS A 29 3.34 9.08 19.05
C LYS A 29 4.15 8.68 17.84
N LEU A 30 3.91 9.33 16.69
CA LEU A 30 4.69 9.10 15.48
C LEU A 30 6.11 9.68 15.63
N LYS A 31 6.25 10.91 16.16
CA LYS A 31 7.55 11.50 16.50
C LYS A 31 8.36 10.62 17.44
N ASP A 32 7.73 10.12 18.49
CA ASP A 32 8.41 9.31 19.51
C ASP A 32 8.88 7.95 18.93
N ARG A 33 8.17 7.40 17.93
CA ARG A 33 8.52 6.11 17.30
C ARG A 33 9.53 6.22 16.16
N TYR A 34 9.44 7.26 15.33
CA TYR A 34 10.19 7.37 14.07
C TYR A 34 11.16 8.56 14.03
N GLY A 35 11.20 9.39 15.08
CA GLY A 35 11.96 10.63 15.11
C GLY A 35 11.28 11.76 14.34
N GLU A 36 11.85 12.96 14.45
CA GLU A 36 11.29 14.17 13.80
C GLU A 36 11.54 14.21 12.28
N GLU A 37 12.51 13.44 11.79
CA GLU A 37 12.91 13.40 10.38
C GLU A 37 11.83 12.77 9.48
N ALA A 38 11.10 11.76 9.99
CA ALA A 38 9.97 11.15 9.29
C ALA A 38 8.80 12.12 9.03
N LEU A 39 8.69 13.22 9.79
CA LEU A 39 7.66 14.24 9.57
C LEU A 39 8.09 15.34 8.61
N LYS A 40 9.40 15.57 8.47
CA LYS A 40 9.94 16.57 7.56
C LYS A 40 9.72 16.17 6.10
N ASP A 41 9.76 14.88 5.82
CA ASP A 41 9.42 14.31 4.51
C ASP A 41 7.89 14.30 4.25
N SER A 42 7.09 14.28 5.31
CA SER A 42 5.62 14.23 5.22
C SER A 42 4.95 15.59 5.04
N ASN A 43 5.62 16.72 5.36
CA ASN A 43 5.06 18.06 5.15
C ASN A 43 5.14 18.55 3.69
N GLU A 44 6.04 17.98 2.88
CA GLU A 44 6.06 18.13 1.41
C GLU A 44 5.14 17.09 0.73
N SER A 45 4.83 16.00 1.45
CA SER A 45 4.18 14.79 0.91
C SER A 45 2.79 14.55 1.51
N ILE A 46 1.87 15.49 1.28
CA ILE A 46 0.46 15.09 1.05
C ILE A 46 0.30 14.32 -0.28
N SER A 47 1.39 14.14 -1.03
CA SER A 47 1.49 13.24 -2.16
C SER A 47 1.72 11.80 -1.68
N SER A 48 0.61 11.06 -1.52
CA SER A 48 0.51 9.60 -1.73
C SER A 48 1.73 8.75 -1.33
N SER A 49 1.93 8.52 -0.03
CA SER A 49 2.83 7.44 0.43
C SER A 49 2.12 6.08 0.32
N SER A 50 2.06 5.56 -0.90
CA SER A 50 1.67 4.17 -1.23
C SER A 50 2.60 3.61 -2.31
N GLU A 51 3.91 3.88 -2.20
CA GLU A 51 4.94 3.38 -3.13
C GLU A 51 5.44 1.97 -2.76
N ASP A 52 4.53 1.04 -2.49
CA ASP A 52 4.86 -0.40 -2.43
C ASP A 52 3.73 -1.29 -3.02
N GLU A 53 2.69 -0.69 -3.62
CA GLU A 53 1.64 -1.42 -4.37
C GLU A 53 1.67 -1.15 -5.90
N ASP A 54 2.54 -0.26 -6.39
CA ASP A 54 2.59 0.10 -7.81
C ASP A 54 3.21 -0.98 -8.71
N GLU A 55 3.92 -1.96 -8.15
CA GLU A 55 4.41 -3.11 -8.94
C GLU A 55 3.27 -3.98 -9.50
N LYS A 56 2.06 -3.89 -8.92
CA LYS A 56 0.83 -4.51 -9.47
C LYS A 56 0.01 -3.56 -10.36
N ALA A 57 0.25 -2.24 -10.31
CA ALA A 57 -0.47 -1.26 -11.11
C ALA A 57 -0.11 -1.31 -12.60
N ASN A 58 1.01 -1.96 -12.97
CA ASN A 58 1.36 -2.26 -14.37
C ASN A 58 0.31 -3.09 -15.13
N GLN A 59 -0.68 -3.67 -14.44
CA GLN A 59 -1.77 -4.43 -15.06
C GLN A 59 -2.89 -3.54 -15.62
N LEU A 60 -2.98 -2.27 -15.20
CA LEU A 60 -3.93 -1.30 -15.75
C LEU A 60 -3.38 -0.68 -17.05
N THR A 61 -3.20 -1.52 -18.06
CA THR A 61 -2.83 -1.05 -19.40
C THR A 61 -3.90 -0.09 -19.95
N GLU A 62 -3.49 0.91 -20.74
CA GLU A 62 -4.45 1.83 -21.41
C GLU A 62 -5.51 1.09 -22.24
N GLN A 63 -5.16 -0.10 -22.75
CA GLN A 63 -6.05 -0.92 -23.55
C GLN A 63 -7.15 -1.56 -22.67
N LEU A 64 -6.79 -2.05 -21.48
CA LEU A 64 -7.74 -2.57 -20.50
C LEU A 64 -8.66 -1.46 -19.98
N GLU A 65 -8.14 -0.26 -19.74
CA GLU A 65 -8.93 0.90 -19.32
C GLU A 65 -9.96 1.32 -20.39
N LYS A 66 -9.54 1.37 -21.66
CA LYS A 66 -10.46 1.65 -22.80
C LYS A 66 -11.57 0.61 -22.89
N ASP A 67 -11.25 -0.66 -22.70
CA ASP A 67 -12.23 -1.75 -22.75
C ASP A 67 -13.15 -1.73 -21.53
N PHE A 68 -12.65 -1.36 -20.35
CA PHE A 68 -13.45 -1.09 -19.16
C PHE A 68 -14.49 0.02 -19.40
N PHE A 69 -14.10 1.18 -19.94
CA PHE A 69 -15.07 2.26 -20.18
C PHE A 69 -16.11 1.92 -21.27
N LYS A 70 -15.73 1.14 -22.28
CA LYS A 70 -16.68 0.62 -23.29
C LYS A 70 -17.71 -0.31 -22.65
N THR A 71 -17.28 -1.26 -21.81
CA THR A 71 -18.20 -2.19 -21.11
C THR A 71 -19.16 -1.45 -20.20
N LEU A 72 -18.64 -0.51 -19.41
CA LEU A 72 -19.43 0.31 -18.50
C LEU A 72 -20.52 1.09 -19.26
N SER A 73 -20.18 1.65 -20.42
CA SER A 73 -21.13 2.37 -21.27
C SER A 73 -22.24 1.46 -21.80
N CYS A 74 -21.90 0.25 -22.29
CA CYS A 74 -22.87 -0.74 -22.73
C CYS A 74 -23.79 -1.21 -21.60
N LEU A 75 -23.24 -1.40 -20.40
CA LEU A 75 -24.01 -1.77 -19.22
C LEU A 75 -25.01 -0.67 -18.83
N LYS A 76 -24.57 0.59 -18.80
CA LYS A 76 -25.44 1.74 -18.48
C LYS A 76 -26.56 1.94 -19.48
N LYS A 77 -26.30 1.67 -20.77
CA LYS A 77 -27.30 1.76 -21.85
C LYS A 77 -28.18 0.51 -21.98
N LYS A 78 -27.92 -0.55 -21.20
CA LYS A 78 -28.60 -1.85 -21.29
C LYS A 78 -28.55 -2.43 -22.71
N ASP A 79 -27.40 -2.33 -23.38
CA ASP A 79 -27.23 -2.88 -24.72
C ASP A 79 -27.45 -4.41 -24.73
N PRO A 80 -28.25 -4.99 -25.66
CA PRO A 80 -28.54 -6.43 -25.69
C PRO A 80 -27.28 -7.30 -25.80
N ARG A 81 -26.21 -6.74 -26.36
CA ARG A 81 -24.91 -7.39 -26.60
C ARG A 81 -24.20 -7.84 -25.31
N ILE A 82 -24.56 -7.29 -24.15
CA ILE A 82 -23.97 -7.71 -22.87
C ILE A 82 -24.49 -9.08 -22.39
N TYR A 83 -25.62 -9.55 -22.95
CA TYR A 83 -26.23 -10.83 -22.60
C TYR A 83 -25.83 -11.96 -23.56
N ASP A 84 -25.13 -11.64 -24.65
CA ASP A 84 -24.65 -12.61 -25.62
C ASP A 84 -23.45 -13.37 -25.03
N LYS A 85 -23.61 -14.68 -24.82
CA LYS A 85 -22.55 -15.57 -24.28
C LYS A 85 -21.30 -15.64 -25.16
N ASN A 86 -21.44 -15.30 -26.45
CA ASN A 86 -20.36 -15.31 -27.42
C ASN A 86 -19.59 -13.98 -27.47
N LYS A 87 -19.96 -12.99 -26.66
CA LYS A 87 -19.34 -11.66 -26.65
C LYS A 87 -18.34 -11.54 -25.51
N TYR A 88 -17.06 -11.42 -25.87
CA TYR A 88 -15.98 -11.12 -24.94
C TYR A 88 -15.65 -9.63 -24.99
N PHE A 89 -15.50 -9.01 -23.82
CA PHE A 89 -15.22 -7.59 -23.68
C PHE A 89 -13.79 -7.29 -23.21
N PHE A 90 -13.17 -8.25 -22.54
CA PHE A 90 -11.78 -8.18 -22.11
C PHE A 90 -11.02 -9.28 -22.86
N ASN A 91 -9.92 -8.91 -23.51
CA ASN A 91 -9.06 -9.87 -24.18
C ASN A 91 -8.07 -10.43 -23.15
N GLU A 92 -8.11 -11.74 -22.93
CA GLU A 92 -7.20 -12.45 -22.03
C GLU A 92 -5.75 -12.52 -22.57
N SER A 93 -5.53 -12.02 -23.78
CA SER A 93 -4.20 -11.89 -24.41
C SER A 93 -3.42 -10.66 -23.98
N ALA A 94 -3.92 -9.85 -23.04
CA ALA A 94 -3.03 -8.94 -22.32
C ALA A 94 -1.99 -9.84 -21.65
N PRO A 95 -0.68 -9.63 -21.86
CA PRO A 95 0.32 -10.52 -21.32
C PRO A 95 0.19 -10.48 -19.80
N THR A 96 -0.47 -11.48 -19.22
CA THR A 96 -0.09 -11.95 -17.90
C THR A 96 1.38 -12.25 -18.07
N HIS A 97 2.25 -11.47 -17.43
CA HIS A 97 3.68 -11.71 -17.38
C HIS A 97 3.94 -13.09 -16.74
N SER A 98 3.70 -14.16 -17.48
CA SER A 98 4.41 -15.42 -17.41
C SER A 98 5.54 -15.37 -18.42
N GLU A 99 6.17 -14.20 -18.58
CA GLU A 99 7.53 -14.17 -19.08
C GLU A 99 8.38 -14.48 -17.86
N THR A 100 8.89 -15.71 -17.82
CA THR A 100 10.13 -16.06 -17.13
C THR A 100 11.26 -15.21 -17.71
N LYS A 101 11.24 -13.90 -17.45
CA LYS A 101 12.44 -13.09 -17.53
C LYS A 101 13.31 -13.62 -16.41
N SER A 102 14.40 -14.25 -16.78
CA SER A 102 15.51 -14.52 -15.88
C SER A 102 15.94 -13.17 -15.29
N ALA A 103 15.28 -12.80 -14.18
CA ALA A 103 15.76 -11.77 -13.30
C ALA A 103 17.16 -12.22 -12.92
N LYS A 104 18.18 -11.50 -13.42
CA LYS A 104 19.45 -11.45 -12.73
C LYS A 104 19.05 -11.15 -11.30
N LYS A 105 19.35 -12.08 -10.38
CA LYS A 105 19.01 -11.93 -8.97
C LYS A 105 19.65 -10.62 -8.53
N GLU A 106 18.87 -9.55 -8.52
CA GLU A 106 19.23 -8.38 -7.77
C GLU A 106 19.26 -8.89 -6.33
N GLU A 107 20.46 -8.89 -5.76
CA GLU A 107 20.63 -9.27 -4.38
C GLU A 107 19.78 -8.31 -3.56
N LYS A 108 18.77 -8.86 -2.89
CA LYS A 108 17.85 -8.07 -2.07
C LYS A 108 18.69 -7.19 -1.14
N PRO A 109 18.38 -5.88 -1.01
CA PRO A 109 19.14 -5.01 -0.13
C PRO A 109 19.10 -5.59 1.28
N LEU A 110 20.28 -5.81 1.87
CA LEU A 110 20.39 -6.36 3.22
C LEU A 110 20.10 -5.26 4.23
N PHE A 111 19.07 -5.44 5.03
CA PHE A 111 18.79 -4.56 6.16
C PHE A 111 19.57 -4.99 7.41
N LEU A 112 19.78 -4.07 8.36
CA LEU A 112 20.56 -4.35 9.58
C LEU A 112 20.00 -5.55 10.37
N ARG A 113 18.66 -5.66 10.44
CA ARG A 113 17.98 -6.80 11.08
C ARG A 113 18.18 -8.12 10.33
N ASP A 114 18.43 -8.07 9.03
CA ASP A 114 18.66 -9.25 8.22
C ASP A 114 20.07 -9.78 8.45
N TYR A 115 21.04 -8.87 8.60
CA TYR A 115 22.40 -9.23 9.01
C TYR A 115 22.44 -9.86 10.40
N GLU A 116 21.74 -9.28 11.38
CA GLU A 116 21.62 -9.86 12.74
C GLU A 116 21.02 -11.28 12.69
N ARG A 117 19.93 -11.48 11.94
CA ARG A 117 19.33 -12.82 11.77
C ARG A 117 20.29 -13.78 11.07
N LYS A 118 20.99 -13.34 10.03
CA LYS A 118 21.98 -14.14 9.32
C LYS A 118 23.13 -14.56 10.24
N LEU A 119 23.63 -13.65 11.08
CA LEU A 119 24.67 -13.92 12.07
C LEU A 119 24.24 -14.98 13.09
N ILE A 120 22.98 -14.94 13.53
CA ILE A 120 22.43 -15.95 14.47
C ILE A 120 22.30 -17.31 13.78
N VAL A 121 21.81 -17.34 12.54
CA VAL A 121 21.56 -18.57 11.79
C VAL A 121 22.85 -19.25 11.34
N GLU A 122 23.82 -18.48 10.84
CA GLU A 122 25.05 -19.01 10.25
C GLU A 122 26.19 -19.14 11.27
N ASN A 123 26.32 -18.17 12.18
CA ASN A 123 27.47 -18.04 13.08
C ASN A 123 27.11 -18.27 14.55
N GLU A 124 25.92 -18.81 14.85
CA GLU A 124 25.42 -19.04 16.22
C GLU A 124 25.45 -17.76 17.10
N GLY A 125 25.44 -16.57 16.50
CA GLY A 125 25.57 -15.30 17.21
C GLY A 125 26.99 -14.95 17.65
N LYS A 126 28.02 -15.66 17.17
CA LYS A 126 29.43 -15.30 17.39
C LYS A 126 29.85 -14.26 16.36
N LEU A 127 30.32 -13.11 16.84
CA LEU A 127 30.97 -12.12 15.99
C LEU A 127 32.31 -12.71 15.54
N ILE A 128 32.44 -12.95 14.23
CA ILE A 128 33.74 -13.27 13.64
C ILE A 128 34.51 -11.95 13.65
N GLU A 129 35.39 -11.76 14.62
CA GLU A 129 36.38 -10.67 14.57
C GLU A 129 37.21 -10.87 13.30
N GLU A 130 37.08 -9.95 12.35
CA GLU A 130 37.78 -9.94 11.06
C GLU A 130 39.29 -9.63 11.23
N GLU A 131 39.99 -10.33 12.10
CA GLU A 131 41.46 -10.23 12.22
C GLU A 131 42.23 -11.16 11.25
N LYS A 132 41.57 -11.74 10.24
CA LYS A 132 42.21 -12.71 9.34
C LYS A 132 42.00 -12.47 7.84
N ILE A 133 41.84 -11.22 7.42
CA ILE A 133 41.95 -10.83 6.01
C ILE A 133 43.02 -9.74 5.86
N ILE A 134 44.23 -10.01 6.33
CA ILE A 134 45.45 -9.41 5.77
C ILE A 134 46.48 -10.54 5.70
N LYS A 135 46.62 -11.15 4.53
CA LYS A 135 47.82 -11.89 4.15
C LYS A 135 48.04 -11.80 2.65
#